data_AF-A0A7V9WMX8-F1
#
_entry.id   AF-A0A7V9WMX8-F1
#
_cell.length_a   1.000
_cell.length_b   1.000
_cell.length_c   1.000
_cell.angle_alpha   90.00
_cell.angle_beta   90.00
_cell.angle_gamma   90.00
#
_symmetry.space_group_name_H-M   'P 1'
#
loop_
_entity.id
_entity.type
_entity.pdbx_description
1 polymer ?
#
loop_
_entity_poly.entity_id
_entity_poly.type
_entity_poly.pdbx_seq_one_letter_code
_entity_poly.pdbx_strand_id
1 'polypeptide(L)' 'CESQFERVEMHGLFHARKLALHELALRAGWDSLHARLRITKPFYDRFTPAISASDFALRGAPLDRALDFLAVLR' A
#
# COMPACT_ATOMS: atom_id res chain seq x y z
N CYS A 1 -1.52 -12.45 -25.39
CA CYS A 1 -2.56 -12.33 -24.33
C CYS A 1 -3.87 -11.78 -24.88
N GLU A 2 -3.85 -10.70 -25.65
CA GLU A 2 -5.06 -10.07 -26.23
C GLU A 2 -5.90 -10.99 -27.15
N SER A 3 -5.28 -12.04 -27.72
CA SER A 3 -5.96 -13.02 -28.58
C SER A 3 -6.63 -14.19 -27.83
N GLN A 4 -6.56 -14.23 -26.49
CA GLN A 4 -7.00 -15.37 -25.68
C GLN A 4 -8.00 -14.98 -24.56
N PHE A 5 -8.17 -13.68 -24.26
CA PHE A 5 -9.04 -13.20 -23.19
C PHE A 5 -9.94 -12.10 -23.72
N GLU A 6 -11.24 -12.17 -23.40
CA GLU A 6 -12.25 -11.26 -23.94
C GLU A 6 -12.13 -9.85 -23.32
N ARG A 7 -11.71 -9.79 -22.04
CA ARG A 7 -11.55 -8.52 -21.33
C ARG A 7 -10.42 -8.59 -20.29
N VAL A 8 -9.56 -7.58 -20.30
CA VAL A 8 -8.53 -7.40 -19.27
C VAL A 8 -8.87 -6.16 -18.45
N GLU A 9 -9.12 -6.33 -17.15
CA GLU A 9 -9.35 -5.23 -16.21
C GLU A 9 -8.08 -5.00 -15.38
N MET A 10 -7.53 -3.79 -15.48
CA MET A 10 -6.34 -3.38 -14.73
C MET A 10 -6.74 -2.64 -13.46
N HIS A 11 -6.24 -3.10 -12.32
CA HIS A 11 -6.39 -2.44 -11.03
C HIS A 11 -5.02 -2.06 -10.46
N GLY A 12 -4.93 -0.86 -9.91
CA GLY A 12 -3.80 -0.43 -9.08
C GLY A 12 -4.04 -0.77 -7.61
N LEU A 13 -2.99 -1.18 -6.91
CA LEU A 13 -2.95 -1.38 -5.47
C LEU A 13 -2.49 -0.10 -4.77
N PHE A 14 -3.21 0.34 -3.75
CA PHE A 14 -2.91 1.57 -3.00
C PHE A 14 -2.89 1.30 -1.51
N HIS A 15 -2.09 2.10 -0.77
CA HIS A 15 -2.22 2.16 0.68
C HIS A 15 -3.60 2.69 1.08
N ALA A 16 -4.18 2.04 2.08
CA ALA A 16 -5.40 2.46 2.74
C ALA A 16 -5.20 2.40 4.27
N ARG A 17 -6.12 3.04 5.00
CA ARG A 17 -6.21 2.92 6.47
C ARG A 17 -4.85 3.11 7.16
N LYS A 18 -4.34 2.10 7.88
CA LYS A 18 -3.09 2.21 8.66
C LYS A 18 -1.88 2.48 7.77
N LEU A 19 -1.82 1.88 6.58
CA LEU A 19 -0.73 2.11 5.65
C LEU A 19 -0.77 3.53 5.08
N ALA A 20 -1.95 4.07 4.80
CA ALA A 20 -2.10 5.46 4.37
C ALA A 20 -1.69 6.45 5.47
N LEU A 21 -2.05 6.18 6.72
CA LEU A 21 -1.59 6.97 7.87
C LEU A 21 -0.08 6.87 8.06
N HIS A 22 0.50 5.68 7.87
CA HIS A 22 1.94 5.48 7.97
C HIS A 22 2.70 6.23 6.87
N GLU A 23 2.22 6.19 5.63
CA GLU A 23 2.80 6.95 4.52
C GLU A 23 2.76 8.47 4.80
N LEU A 24 1.64 8.97 5.33
CA LEU A 24 1.52 10.37 5.73
C LEU A 24 2.49 10.71 6.87
N ALA A 25 2.62 9.83 7.87
CA ALA A 25 3.55 10.02 8.96
C ALA A 25 5.00 10.08 8.46
N LEU A 26 5.38 9.20 7.53
CA LEU A 26 6.71 9.23 6.90
C LEU A 26 6.95 10.55 6.16
N ARG A 27 5.98 11.03 5.37
CA ARG A 27 6.03 12.36 4.72
C ARG A 27 6.17 13.51 5.71
N ALA A 28 5.60 13.37 6.90
CA ALA A 28 5.73 14.34 7.99
C ALA A 28 7.05 14.20 8.79
N GLY A 29 7.98 13.34 8.36
CA GLY A 29 9.28 13.17 9.01
C GLY A 29 9.30 12.19 10.19
N TRP A 30 8.26 11.36 10.34
CA TRP A 30 8.21 10.31 11.36
C TRP A 30 9.44 9.41 11.35
N ASP A 31 10.03 9.16 10.17
CA ASP A 31 11.22 8.32 10.02
C ASP A 31 12.39 8.80 10.89
N SER A 32 12.66 10.11 10.85
CA SER A 32 13.71 10.72 11.67
C SER A 32 13.36 10.77 13.15
N LEU A 33 12.09 11.04 13.49
CA LEU A 33 11.65 11.17 14.88
C LEU A 33 11.71 9.83 15.62
N HIS A 34 11.15 8.78 15.02
CA HIS A 34 11.04 7.49 15.70
C HIS A 34 12.43 6.83 15.87
N ALA A 35 13.34 7.05 14.92
CA ALA A 35 14.73 6.60 15.01
C ALA A 35 15.48 7.32 16.13
N ARG A 36 15.34 8.65 16.22
CA ARG A 36 15.94 9.45 17.31
C ARG A 36 15.42 9.05 18.69
N LEU A 37 14.15 8.71 18.79
CA LEU A 37 13.52 8.22 20.02
C LEU A 37 13.81 6.74 20.30
N ARG A 38 14.54 6.03 19.41
CA ARG A 38 14.87 4.60 19.50
C ARG A 38 13.64 3.69 19.66
N ILE A 39 12.49 4.13 19.12
CA ILE A 39 11.23 3.37 19.15
C ILE A 39 10.97 2.59 17.86
N THR A 40 11.92 2.59 16.90
CA THR A 40 11.83 1.88 15.61
C THR A 40 11.38 0.43 15.79
N LYS A 41 12.12 -0.36 16.59
CA LYS A 41 11.84 -1.78 16.82
C LYS A 41 10.46 -2.02 17.46
N PRO A 42 10.13 -1.44 18.63
CA PRO A 42 8.82 -1.68 19.24
C PRO A 42 7.64 -1.09 18.45
N PHE A 43 7.89 -0.13 17.55
CA PHE A 43 6.89 0.32 16.59
C PHE A 43 6.63 -0.76 15.54
N TYR A 44 7.66 -1.23 14.82
CA TYR A 44 7.48 -2.22 13.75
C TYR A 44 7.01 -3.58 14.27
N ASP A 45 7.44 -3.99 15.46
CA ASP A 45 6.98 -5.24 16.11
C ASP A 45 5.46 -5.23 16.38
N ARG A 46 4.83 -4.05 16.50
CA ARG A 46 3.37 -3.91 16.68
C ARG A 46 2.64 -3.52 15.41
N PHE A 47 3.26 -2.69 14.58
CA PHE A 47 2.65 -2.18 13.36
C PHE A 47 2.53 -3.27 12.30
N THR A 48 3.61 -4.03 12.05
CA THR A 48 3.63 -5.05 10.99
C THR A 48 2.58 -6.14 11.19
N PRO A 49 2.41 -6.74 12.38
CA PRO A 49 1.36 -7.75 12.60
C PRO A 49 -0.06 -7.18 12.54
N ALA A 50 -0.23 -5.87 12.72
CA ALA A 50 -1.53 -5.21 12.65
C ALA A 50 -1.95 -4.85 11.22
N ILE A 51 -1.08 -5.03 10.21
CA ILE A 51 -1.42 -4.82 8.80
C ILE A 51 -2.31 -5.96 8.33
N SER A 52 -3.31 -5.61 7.52
CA SER A 52 -4.25 -6.55 6.93
C SER A 52 -4.49 -6.22 5.47
N ALA A 53 -5.14 -7.13 4.73
CA ALA A 53 -5.58 -6.85 3.36
C ALA A 53 -6.48 -5.60 3.25
N SER A 54 -7.24 -5.27 4.30
CA SER A 54 -8.08 -4.06 4.33
C SER A 54 -7.29 -2.75 4.40
N ASP A 55 -6.00 -2.82 4.75
CA ASP A 55 -5.08 -1.68 4.71
C ASP A 55 -4.54 -1.46 3.27
N PHE A 56 -5.01 -2.23 2.29
CA PHE A 56 -4.81 -1.99 0.87
C PHE A 56 -6.15 -1.76 0.16
N ALA A 57 -6.12 -1.04 -0.95
CA ALA A 57 -7.27 -0.84 -1.81
C ALA A 57 -6.91 -1.10 -3.27
N LEU A 58 -7.75 -1.89 -3.96
CA LEU A 58 -7.69 -2.04 -5.41
C LEU A 58 -8.61 -1.02 -6.07
N ARG A 59 -8.09 -0.25 -7.04
CA ARG A 59 -8.85 0.76 -7.79
C ARG A 59 -8.49 0.72 -9.27
N GLY A 60 -9.45 0.98 -10.15
CA GLY A 60 -9.22 0.97 -11.60
C GLY A 60 -8.45 2.19 -12.13
N ALA A 61 -8.41 3.30 -11.39
CA ALA A 61 -7.71 4.52 -11.78
C ALA A 61 -7.54 5.50 -10.59
N PRO A 62 -6.61 6.47 -10.65
CA PRO A 62 -5.55 6.60 -11.66
C PRO A 62 -4.37 5.67 -11.32
N LEU A 63 -3.78 5.01 -12.34
CA LEU A 63 -2.82 3.90 -12.18
C LEU A 63 -1.36 4.36 -11.95
N ASP A 64 -1.03 5.60 -12.28
CA ASP A 64 0.30 6.20 -12.18
C ASP A 64 0.86 6.23 -10.75
N ARG A 65 -0.01 6.19 -9.74
CA ARG A 65 0.35 6.22 -8.31
C ARG A 65 0.17 4.89 -7.60
N ALA A 66 -0.12 3.83 -8.36
CA ALA A 66 -0.29 2.51 -7.77
C ALA A 66 1.04 1.98 -7.27
N LEU A 67 1.01 1.28 -6.14
CA LEU A 67 2.15 0.55 -5.58
C LEU A 67 2.46 -0.70 -6.40
N ASP A 68 1.41 -1.33 -6.93
CA ASP A 68 1.47 -2.54 -7.73
C ASP A 68 0.22 -2.64 -8.62
N PHE A 69 0.20 -3.59 -9.55
CA PHE A 69 -0.89 -3.81 -10.50
C PHE A 69 -1.45 -5.23 -10.43
N LEU A 70 -2.78 -5.33 -10.49
CA LEU A 70 -3.50 -6.59 -10.66
C LEU A 70 -4.23 -6.55 -12.00
N ALA A 71 -3.90 -7.48 -12.88
CA ALA A 71 -4.63 -7.72 -14.12
C ALA A 71 -5.63 -8.88 -13.90
N VAL A 72 -6.92 -8.60 -14.03
CA VAL A 72 -7.96 -9.62 -14.00
C VAL A 72 -8.34 -9.96 -15.43
N LEU A 73 -8.11 -11.22 -15.80
CA LEU A 73 -8.48 -11.78 -17.10
C LEU A 73 -9.89 -12.37 -16.97
N ARG A 74 -10.80 -11.96 -17.85
CA ARG A 74 -12.15 -12.51 -17.98
C ARG A 74 -12.36 -13.08 -19.38
#